data_AF-A0AA87QDY7-F1
#
_entry.id   AF-A0AA87QDY7-F1
#
_cell.length_a   1.000
_cell.length_b   1.000
_cell.length_c   1.000
_cell.angle_alpha   90.00
_cell.angle_beta   90.00
_cell.angle_gamma   90.00
#
_symmetry.space_group_name_H-M   'P 1'
#
loop_
_entity.id
_entity.type
_entity.pdbx_description
1 polymer ?
#
loop_
_entity_poly.entity_id
_entity_poly.type
_entity_poly.pdbx_seq_one_letter_code
_entity_poly.pdbx_strand_id
1 'polypeptide(L)'
;MDRPRTVLLSLCLLATTAQNCPASEAVYRGIEDDRTNGVKHGLFEIREEARQFIATENLSRGTHWEVLDPNLKIQVPRCAVPLTTKWVPKTYGLSAPNVAVSCGRTVHDSWEKHWNVFVPVTSKR
;
A
#
# COMPACT_ATOMS: atom_id res chain seq x y z
N MET A 1 13.31 -76.60 -16.13
CA MET A 1 14.20 -76.74 -14.95
C MET A 1 14.80 -75.38 -14.68
N ASP A 2 14.33 -74.83 -13.57
CA ASP A 2 14.44 -73.44 -13.13
C ASP A 2 15.85 -72.98 -12.80
N ARG A 3 16.10 -71.67 -12.97
CA ARG A 3 17.14 -70.96 -12.22
C ARG A 3 16.65 -69.55 -11.85
N PRO A 4 16.83 -69.11 -10.59
CA PRO A 4 16.02 -68.03 -10.02
C PRO A 4 16.57 -66.66 -10.38
N ARG A 5 15.64 -65.70 -10.60
CA ARG A 5 15.93 -64.27 -10.72
C ARG A 5 16.38 -63.73 -9.36
N THR A 6 17.64 -63.32 -9.27
CA THR A 6 18.14 -62.52 -8.15
C THR A 6 17.46 -61.15 -8.18
N VAL A 7 16.59 -60.88 -7.21
CA VAL A 7 16.01 -59.55 -6.99
C VAL A 7 16.99 -58.76 -6.11
N LEU A 8 17.77 -57.86 -6.73
CA LEU A 8 18.49 -56.82 -5.98
C LEU A 8 17.45 -55.78 -5.52
N LEU A 9 17.07 -55.83 -4.24
CA LEU A 9 16.39 -54.73 -3.57
C LEU A 9 17.38 -53.57 -3.43
N SER A 10 17.30 -52.60 -4.34
CA SER A 10 18.01 -51.34 -4.25
C SER A 10 17.25 -50.43 -3.28
N LEU A 11 17.86 -50.20 -2.11
CA LEU A 11 17.36 -49.30 -1.07
C LEU A 11 17.59 -47.85 -1.54
N CYS A 12 16.60 -47.23 -2.17
CA CYS A 12 16.64 -45.80 -2.50
C CYS A 12 16.48 -44.98 -1.21
N LEU A 13 17.60 -44.50 -0.65
CA LEU A 13 17.57 -43.42 0.36
C LEU A 13 17.07 -42.14 -0.30
N LEU A 14 15.81 -41.78 -0.05
CA LEU A 14 15.25 -40.48 -0.39
C LEU A 14 15.80 -39.44 0.60
N ALA A 15 16.92 -38.81 0.25
CA ALA A 15 17.39 -37.61 0.94
C ALA A 15 16.45 -36.44 0.59
N THR A 16 15.47 -36.16 1.45
CA THR A 16 14.63 -34.97 1.33
C THR A 16 15.46 -33.75 1.72
N THR A 17 16.05 -33.06 0.74
CA THR A 17 16.55 -31.71 0.97
C THR A 17 15.36 -30.80 1.22
N ALA A 18 15.11 -30.48 2.48
CA ALA A 18 14.17 -29.42 2.85
C ALA A 18 14.64 -28.14 2.17
N GLN A 19 13.93 -27.73 1.10
CA GLN A 19 14.12 -26.44 0.48
C GLN A 19 13.63 -25.41 1.50
N ASN A 20 14.58 -24.82 2.23
CA ASN A 20 14.33 -23.62 3.02
C ASN A 20 13.86 -22.53 2.06
N CYS A 21 12.56 -22.36 1.94
CA CYS A 21 11.98 -21.16 1.37
C CYS A 21 12.33 -20.03 2.33
N PRO A 22 13.19 -19.05 1.97
CA PRO A 22 13.34 -17.88 2.80
C PRO A 22 12.01 -17.14 2.71
N ALA A 23 11.11 -17.42 3.65
CA ALA A 23 10.02 -16.51 3.93
C ALA A 23 10.70 -15.19 4.29
N SER A 24 10.70 -14.24 3.37
CA SER A 24 11.12 -12.88 3.67
C SER A 24 10.12 -12.38 4.71
N GLU A 25 10.51 -12.41 5.98
CA GLU A 25 9.82 -11.68 7.03
C GLU A 25 10.02 -10.19 6.74
N ALA A 26 9.24 -9.68 5.80
CA ALA A 26 9.11 -8.25 5.60
C ALA A 26 8.39 -7.71 6.84
N VAL A 27 9.18 -7.38 7.87
CA VAL A 27 8.70 -6.68 9.05
C VAL A 27 8.21 -5.32 8.59
N TYR A 28 6.91 -5.04 8.74
CA TYR A 28 6.33 -3.74 8.45
C TYR A 28 6.88 -2.69 9.44
N ARG A 29 7.63 -1.71 8.93
CA ARG A 29 8.32 -0.66 9.70
C ARG A 29 7.54 0.64 9.78
N GLY A 30 6.46 0.77 9.02
CA GLY A 30 5.64 1.97 8.96
C GLY A 30 5.03 2.19 7.59
N ILE A 31 4.42 3.35 7.42
CA ILE A 31 3.76 3.74 6.17
C ILE A 31 4.72 3.75 4.97
N GLU A 32 6.02 3.89 5.20
CA GLU A 32 7.06 3.78 4.19
C GLU A 32 7.03 2.42 3.47
N ASP A 33 6.64 1.34 4.16
CA ASP A 33 6.53 0.02 3.55
C ASP A 33 5.17 -0.21 2.85
N ASP A 34 4.21 0.70 3.04
CA ASP A 34 2.90 0.62 2.40
C ASP A 34 2.91 1.24 0.99
N ARG A 35 3.66 0.60 0.10
CA ARG A 35 3.84 1.00 -1.29
C ARG A 35 2.76 0.43 -2.21
N THR A 36 2.46 1.18 -3.26
CA THR A 36 1.60 0.75 -4.37
C THR A 36 2.14 -0.53 -4.99
N ASN A 37 1.23 -1.48 -5.25
CA ASN A 37 1.56 -2.73 -5.92
C ASN A 37 0.53 -3.07 -7.01
N GLY A 38 0.52 -4.30 -7.51
CA GLY A 38 -0.41 -4.71 -8.57
C GLY A 38 -1.89 -4.59 -8.21
N VAL A 39 -2.24 -4.61 -6.92
CA VAL A 39 -3.62 -4.69 -6.42
C VAL A 39 -4.05 -3.42 -5.72
N LYS A 40 -3.25 -2.91 -4.77
CA LYS A 40 -3.59 -1.75 -3.94
C LYS A 40 -2.80 -0.50 -4.32
N HIS A 41 -3.40 0.66 -4.08
CA HIS A 41 -2.65 1.91 -4.00
C HIS A 41 -2.09 2.07 -2.59
N GLY A 42 -0.80 2.35 -2.49
CA GLY A 42 -0.10 2.44 -1.21
C GLY A 42 -0.44 3.72 -0.47
N LEU A 43 -0.57 3.63 0.85
CA LEU A 43 -0.76 4.83 1.69
C LEU A 43 0.46 5.75 1.65
N PHE A 44 1.66 5.22 1.33
CA PHE A 44 2.85 6.04 1.10
C PHE A 44 2.61 7.05 -0.03
N GLU A 45 2.23 6.58 -1.23
CA GLU A 45 2.00 7.48 -2.37
C GLU A 45 0.85 8.45 -2.12
N ILE A 46 -0.19 8.02 -1.40
CA ILE A 46 -1.30 8.90 -1.01
C ILE A 46 -0.81 10.04 -0.10
N ARG A 47 0.07 9.76 0.86
CA ARG A 47 0.66 10.78 1.72
C ARG A 47 1.56 11.72 0.93
N GLU A 48 2.31 11.22 -0.04
CA GLU A 48 3.18 12.06 -0.89
C GLU A 48 2.37 13.04 -1.75
N GLU A 49 1.24 12.62 -2.32
CA GLU A 49 0.35 13.53 -3.05
C GLU A 49 -0.20 14.64 -2.14
N ALA A 50 -0.61 14.30 -0.92
CA ALA A 50 -1.02 15.29 0.07
C ALA A 50 0.14 16.25 0.44
N ARG A 51 1.39 15.75 0.54
CA ARG A 51 2.59 16.57 0.80
C ARG A 51 2.85 17.56 -0.32
N GLN A 52 2.74 17.15 -1.58
CA GLN A 52 2.93 18.05 -2.73
C GLN A 52 1.87 19.16 -2.75
N PHE A 53 0.61 18.80 -2.50
CA PHE A 53 -0.48 19.77 -2.37
C PHE A 53 -0.21 20.79 -1.26
N ILE A 54 0.16 20.32 -0.06
CA ILE A 54 0.43 21.19 1.09
C ILE A 54 1.68 22.05 0.89
N ALA A 55 2.72 21.55 0.24
CA ALA A 55 3.88 22.35 -0.11
C ALA A 55 3.47 23.55 -0.99
N THR A 56 2.60 23.32 -1.96
CA THR A 56 2.06 24.37 -2.84
C THR A 56 1.17 25.36 -2.08
N GLU A 57 0.30 24.87 -1.20
CA GLU A 57 -0.54 25.73 -0.35
C GLU A 57 0.29 26.59 0.61
N ASN A 58 1.34 26.02 1.22
CA ASN A 58 2.25 26.74 2.10
C ASN A 58 2.99 27.86 1.38
N LEU A 59 3.54 27.58 0.18
CA LEU A 59 4.22 28.58 -0.63
C LEU A 59 3.26 29.69 -1.09
N SER A 60 2.06 29.34 -1.53
CA SER A 60 1.10 30.31 -2.07
C SER A 60 0.42 31.17 -1.00
N ARG A 61 0.24 30.66 0.22
CA ARG A 61 -0.51 31.33 1.30
C ARG A 61 0.36 31.79 2.47
N GLY A 62 1.66 31.51 2.46
CA GLY A 62 2.55 31.78 3.59
C GLY A 62 2.16 31.01 4.85
N THR A 63 1.58 29.81 4.69
CA THR A 63 1.19 28.92 5.80
C THR A 63 2.28 27.90 6.11
N HIS A 64 2.14 27.21 7.25
CA HIS A 64 3.08 26.18 7.71
C HIS A 64 2.35 24.90 8.12
N TRP A 65 1.58 24.33 7.19
CA TRP A 65 0.94 23.03 7.39
C TRP A 65 1.93 21.88 7.23
N GLU A 66 1.74 20.84 8.04
CA GLU A 66 2.44 19.56 7.98
C GLU A 66 1.45 18.43 7.73
N VAL A 67 1.79 17.53 6.81
CA VAL A 67 1.00 16.35 6.48
C VAL A 67 1.34 15.21 7.44
N LEU A 68 0.30 14.65 8.05
CA LEU A 68 0.37 13.47 8.90
C LEU A 68 0.08 12.20 8.11
N ASP A 69 0.19 11.04 8.75
CA ASP A 69 -0.15 9.78 8.11
C ASP A 69 -1.66 9.64 7.92
N PRO A 70 -2.14 9.13 6.77
CA PRO A 70 -3.50 8.66 6.63
C PRO A 70 -3.80 7.53 7.62
N ASN A 71 -5.08 7.23 7.82
CA ASN A 71 -5.50 6.11 8.64
C ASN A 71 -4.95 4.79 8.06
N LEU A 72 -4.02 4.15 8.78
CA LEU A 72 -3.33 2.92 8.37
C LEU A 72 -4.25 1.69 8.20
N LYS A 73 -5.54 1.80 8.56
CA LYS A 73 -6.55 0.76 8.31
C LYS A 73 -7.19 0.87 6.92
N ILE A 74 -6.93 1.95 6.18
CA ILE A 74 -7.49 2.16 4.84
C ILE A 74 -6.76 1.27 3.84
N GLN A 75 -7.53 0.59 2.99
CA GLN A 75 -7.03 -0.04 1.78
C GLN A 75 -7.89 0.39 0.62
N VAL A 76 -7.24 0.79 -0.48
CA VAL A 76 -7.91 1.20 -1.70
C VAL A 76 -7.31 0.46 -2.90
N PRO A 77 -8.11 0.13 -3.93
CA PRO A 77 -7.55 -0.44 -5.15
C PRO A 77 -6.60 0.53 -5.83
N ARG A 78 -5.64 -0.01 -6.59
CA ARG A 78 -4.70 0.78 -7.38
C ARG A 78 -5.45 1.76 -8.29
N CYS A 79 -5.03 3.03 -8.28
CA CYS A 79 -5.56 4.01 -9.21
C CYS A 79 -5.00 3.80 -10.63
N ALA A 80 -5.86 3.91 -11.64
CA ALA A 80 -5.51 3.82 -13.06
C ALA A 80 -5.31 5.19 -13.73
N VAL A 81 -5.55 6.27 -12.99
CA VAL A 81 -5.38 7.66 -13.42
C VAL A 81 -4.53 8.41 -12.38
N PRO A 82 -3.98 9.59 -12.73
CA PRO A 82 -3.34 10.43 -11.73
C PRO A 82 -4.29 10.75 -10.58
N LEU A 83 -3.73 10.80 -9.37
CA LEU A 83 -4.47 11.24 -8.19
C LEU A 83 -4.79 12.73 -8.28
N THR A 84 -5.83 13.13 -7.56
CA THR A 84 -6.21 14.54 -7.44
C THR A 84 -6.28 14.93 -5.98
N THR A 85 -5.98 16.19 -5.67
CA THR A 85 -5.91 16.69 -4.30
C THR A 85 -6.76 17.93 -4.12
N LYS A 86 -7.45 18.03 -2.99
CA LYS A 86 -8.15 19.26 -2.58
C LYS A 86 -8.31 19.32 -1.06
N TRP A 87 -8.50 20.52 -0.52
CA TRP A 87 -8.96 20.67 0.86
C TRP A 87 -10.32 19.97 1.08
N VAL A 88 -10.45 19.27 2.19
CA VAL A 88 -11.76 18.73 2.62
C VAL A 88 -12.62 19.88 3.16
N PRO A 89 -13.87 20.05 2.68
CA PRO A 89 -14.78 21.06 3.22
C PRO A 89 -15.07 20.84 4.71
N LYS A 90 -15.16 21.93 5.49
CA LYS A 90 -15.50 21.86 6.93
C LYS A 90 -16.82 21.15 7.22
N THR A 91 -17.74 21.14 6.26
CA THR A 91 -19.05 20.48 6.37
C THR A 91 -18.97 18.97 6.53
N TYR A 92 -17.81 18.34 6.30
CA TYR A 92 -17.59 16.91 6.50
C TYR A 92 -17.42 16.53 7.98
N GLY A 93 -17.34 17.50 8.90
CA GLY A 93 -17.32 17.24 10.34
C GLY A 93 -16.03 16.58 10.86
N LEU A 94 -14.93 16.68 10.11
CA LEU A 94 -13.64 16.16 10.54
C LEU A 94 -13.07 17.01 11.69
N SER A 95 -12.45 16.36 12.67
CA SER A 95 -11.88 17.00 13.86
C SER A 95 -10.66 17.88 13.58
N ALA A 96 -10.04 17.73 12.41
CA ALA A 96 -8.88 18.50 11.95
C ALA A 96 -9.00 18.81 10.46
N PRO A 97 -8.25 19.82 9.94
CA PRO A 97 -8.12 20.03 8.50
C PRO A 97 -7.51 18.78 7.83
N ASN A 98 -8.02 18.45 6.65
CA ASN A 98 -7.59 17.29 5.89
C ASN A 98 -7.47 17.66 4.41
N VAL A 99 -6.58 16.95 3.72
CA VAL A 99 -6.51 16.91 2.26
C VAL A 99 -7.25 15.66 1.78
N ALA A 100 -8.20 15.83 0.87
CA ALA A 100 -8.76 14.72 0.12
C ALA A 100 -7.81 14.38 -1.03
N VAL A 101 -7.28 13.16 -1.00
CA VAL A 101 -6.55 12.55 -2.12
C VAL A 101 -7.49 11.56 -2.78
N SER A 102 -7.72 11.73 -4.08
CA SER A 102 -8.84 11.07 -4.77
C SER A 102 -8.39 10.37 -6.03
N CYS A 103 -8.95 9.19 -6.25
CA CYS A 103 -8.83 8.45 -7.51
C CYS A 103 -10.15 8.47 -8.26
N GLY A 104 -10.15 9.03 -9.47
CA GLY A 104 -11.34 9.08 -10.33
C GLY A 104 -11.65 7.76 -11.04
N ARG A 105 -10.67 6.86 -11.15
CA ARG A 105 -10.82 5.56 -11.81
C ARG A 105 -9.73 4.58 -11.35
N THR A 106 -10.14 3.45 -10.78
CA THR A 106 -9.25 2.36 -10.39
C THR A 106 -8.94 1.42 -11.55
N VAL A 107 -7.97 0.52 -11.36
CA VAL A 107 -7.67 -0.56 -12.33
C VAL A 107 -8.88 -1.46 -12.56
N HIS A 108 -8.92 -2.15 -13.71
CA HIS A 108 -10.02 -3.03 -14.09
C HIS A 108 -10.31 -4.08 -12.99
N ASP A 109 -11.58 -4.48 -12.86
CA ASP A 109 -12.06 -5.44 -11.86
C ASP A 109 -11.80 -5.11 -10.38
N SER A 110 -11.37 -3.89 -10.06
CA SER A 110 -11.28 -3.42 -8.67
C SER A 110 -12.63 -3.42 -7.96
N TRP A 111 -12.62 -3.73 -6.66
CA TRP A 111 -13.82 -3.75 -5.80
C TRP A 111 -14.43 -2.36 -5.55
N GLU A 112 -13.62 -1.31 -5.69
CA GLU A 112 -14.05 0.08 -5.65
C GLU A 112 -13.62 0.75 -6.96
N LYS A 113 -14.50 1.54 -7.58
CA LYS A 113 -14.26 2.17 -8.89
C LYS A 113 -13.62 3.55 -8.77
N HIS A 114 -13.89 4.24 -7.66
CA HIS A 114 -13.36 5.56 -7.34
C HIS A 114 -13.30 5.70 -5.82
N TRP A 115 -12.32 6.45 -5.31
CA TRP A 115 -12.16 6.58 -3.86
C TRP A 115 -11.62 7.94 -3.47
N ASN A 116 -11.84 8.32 -2.21
CA ASN A 116 -11.22 9.46 -1.56
C ASN A 116 -10.60 8.99 -0.24
N VAL A 117 -9.35 9.36 0.00
CA VAL A 117 -8.67 9.17 1.29
C VAL A 117 -8.41 10.55 1.89
N PHE A 118 -8.80 10.72 3.15
CA PHE A 118 -8.57 11.97 3.88
C PHE A 118 -7.28 11.88 4.67
N VAL A 119 -6.33 12.73 4.31
CA VAL A 119 -5.01 12.79 4.93
C VAL A 119 -4.99 13.99 5.89
N PRO A 120 -4.81 13.76 7.19
CA PRO A 120 -4.85 14.85 8.17
C PRO A 120 -3.65 15.76 8.04
N VAL A 121 -3.86 17.05 8.32
CA VAL A 121 -2.78 18.03 8.42
C VAL A 121 -2.85 18.79 9.74
N THR A 122 -1.70 19.24 10.20
CA THR A 122 -1.58 20.08 11.40
C THR A 122 -0.80 21.34 11.07
N SER A 123 -1.11 22.46 11.72
CA SER A 123 -0.28 23.65 11.61
C SER A 123 0.93 23.46 12.50
N LYS A 124 2.13 23.70 11.97
CA LYS A 124 3.27 24.01 12.83
C LYS A 124 2.97 25.36 13.49
N ARG A 125 3.10 25.42 14.81
CA ARG A 125 3.10 26.68 15.55
C ARG A 125 4.49 27.29 15.50
#